data_AF-A0A5C3NYG0-F1
#
_entry.id   AF-A0A5C3NYG0-F1
#
_cell.length_a   1.000
_cell.length_b   1.000
_cell.length_c   1.000
_cell.angle_alpha   90.00
_cell.angle_beta   90.00
_cell.angle_gamma   90.00
#
_symmetry.space_group_name_H-M   'P 1'
#
loop_
_entity.id
_entity.type
_entity.pdbx_description
1 polymer ?
#
loop_
_entity_poly.entity_id
_entity_poly.type
_entity_poly.pdbx_seq_one_letter_code
_entity_poly.pdbx_strand_id
1 'polypeptide(L)'
;MTRSDFRLGEDEEVHEAAMLYVYGGQLVNVLCFPLGPEPERGYPWNDRIMEVRELWEKECGIKPEQQRVVVDILLGFRALSDDDDRYDTYERFTRMLRIISTMAEPDDDVEGFLRQVGAWLHEQLPEVAFKDYADAAVQTGDVWDETNCESEHGADDDESPGRVMKDEGTQTDR
;
A
#
# COMPACT_ATOMS: atom_id res chain seq x y z
N MET A 1 29.42 -24.96 -9.80
CA MET A 1 29.61 -23.51 -10.00
C MET A 1 28.94 -22.82 -8.83
N THR A 2 29.76 -22.22 -7.96
CA THR A 2 29.38 -21.68 -6.65
C THR A 2 29.05 -20.20 -6.75
N ARG A 3 28.03 -19.79 -5.97
CA ARG A 3 27.69 -18.42 -5.51
C ARG A 3 28.56 -17.33 -6.12
N SER A 4 28.02 -16.63 -7.12
CA SER A 4 28.62 -15.40 -7.62
C SER A 4 28.69 -14.41 -6.47
N ASP A 5 29.91 -14.20 -6.00
CA ASP A 5 30.34 -13.09 -5.17
C ASP A 5 29.98 -11.78 -5.91
N PHE A 6 28.76 -11.28 -5.71
CA PHE A 6 28.40 -9.90 -6.02
C PHE A 6 29.14 -9.01 -5.01
N ARG A 7 30.47 -8.89 -5.21
CA ARG A 7 31.35 -8.03 -4.42
C ARG A 7 31.09 -6.60 -4.84
N LEU A 8 30.21 -5.96 -4.09
CA LEU A 8 30.08 -4.51 -4.06
C LEU A 8 31.47 -3.95 -3.74
N GLY A 9 32.10 -3.27 -4.69
CA GLY A 9 33.33 -2.53 -4.43
C GLY A 9 33.07 -1.51 -3.31
N GLU A 10 33.98 -1.41 -2.35
CA GLU A 10 33.78 -0.61 -1.15
C GLU A 10 33.84 0.92 -1.41
N ASP A 11 34.31 1.38 -2.58
CA ASP A 11 34.68 2.79 -2.79
C ASP A 11 34.13 3.44 -4.09
N GLU A 12 32.87 3.18 -4.45
CA GLU A 12 32.20 4.00 -5.48
C GLU A 12 31.36 5.08 -4.78
N GLU A 13 31.64 6.37 -5.07
CA GLU A 13 30.78 7.50 -4.68
C GLU A 13 29.43 7.35 -5.38
N VAL A 14 28.53 6.60 -4.74
CA VAL A 14 27.17 6.45 -5.21
C VAL A 14 26.40 7.70 -4.78
N HIS A 15 25.90 8.49 -5.74
CA HIS A 15 25.12 9.69 -5.46
C HIS A 15 24.01 9.41 -4.42
N GLU A 16 24.08 10.09 -3.27
CA GLU A 16 23.14 9.92 -2.15
C GLU A 16 21.69 10.23 -2.56
N ALA A 17 21.51 11.07 -3.59
CA ALA A 17 20.23 11.37 -4.20
C ALA A 17 20.17 10.82 -5.63
N ALA A 18 19.81 9.54 -5.77
CA ALA A 18 19.53 8.91 -7.05
C ALA A 18 18.03 8.58 -7.15
N MET A 19 17.48 8.62 -8.36
CA MET A 19 16.10 8.24 -8.65
C MET A 19 16.11 7.07 -9.63
N LEU A 20 15.41 5.98 -9.29
CA LEU A 20 15.15 4.89 -10.22
C LEU A 20 13.96 5.26 -11.09
N TYR A 21 14.20 5.38 -12.39
CA TYR A 21 13.13 5.54 -13.37
C TYR A 21 12.89 4.20 -14.06
N VAL A 22 11.68 3.66 -13.92
CA VAL A 22 11.25 2.47 -14.64
C VAL A 22 10.34 2.93 -15.77
N TYR A 23 10.79 2.70 -17.00
CA TYR A 23 10.02 2.96 -18.20
C TYR A 23 9.51 1.63 -18.74
N GLY A 24 8.25 1.58 -19.15
CA GLY A 24 7.82 0.48 -20.01
C GLY A 24 8.13 0.72 -21.48
N GLY A 25 8.00 -0.32 -22.30
CA GLY A 25 8.42 -0.35 -23.69
C GLY A 25 7.77 0.70 -24.61
N GLN A 26 6.62 1.27 -24.22
CA GLN A 26 5.96 2.34 -24.98
C GLN A 26 6.11 3.76 -24.37
N LEU A 27 6.89 3.94 -23.30
CA LEU A 27 7.11 5.23 -22.61
C LEU A 27 5.82 5.96 -22.14
N VAL A 28 4.68 5.25 -22.09
CA VAL A 28 3.37 5.84 -21.72
C VAL A 28 3.30 6.14 -20.23
N ASN A 29 3.87 5.25 -19.40
CA ASN A 29 3.94 5.40 -17.95
C ASN A 29 5.39 5.29 -17.48
N VAL A 30 5.72 6.08 -16.45
CA VAL A 30 7.01 6.05 -15.77
C VAL A 30 6.77 5.91 -14.27
N LEU A 31 7.47 4.99 -13.64
CA LEU A 31 7.61 4.98 -12.19
C LEU A 31 8.93 5.61 -11.81
N CYS A 32 8.89 6.48 -10.81
CA CYS A 32 10.08 7.11 -10.26
C CYS A 32 10.14 6.82 -8.76
N PHE A 33 11.24 6.23 -8.31
CA PHE A 33 11.45 5.91 -6.89
C PHE A 33 12.75 6.53 -6.41
N PRO A 34 12.76 7.19 -5.25
CA PRO A 34 13.99 7.64 -4.64
C PRO A 34 14.78 6.42 -4.16
N LEU A 35 16.05 6.41 -4.54
CA LEU A 35 17.02 5.44 -4.06
C LEU A 35 17.81 6.05 -2.90
N GLY A 36 17.16 6.77 -1.99
CA GLY A 36 17.81 7.31 -0.80
C GLY A 36 18.27 6.20 0.14
N PRO A 37 19.16 6.51 1.11
CA PRO A 37 19.47 5.58 2.19
C PRO A 37 18.32 5.50 3.22
N GLU A 38 17.45 6.51 3.27
CA GLU A 38 16.34 6.59 4.22
C GLU A 38 15.06 5.95 3.67
N PRO A 39 14.36 5.10 4.45
CA PRO A 39 13.12 4.49 4.01
C PRO A 39 11.95 5.48 3.90
N GLU A 40 11.17 5.37 2.81
CA GLU A 40 10.01 6.22 2.54
C GLU A 40 8.76 5.71 3.27
N ARG A 41 8.67 6.05 4.55
CA ARG A 41 7.52 5.70 5.40
C ARG A 41 6.24 6.33 4.89
N GLY A 42 5.16 5.56 4.86
CA GLY A 42 3.83 6.04 4.47
C GLY A 42 3.66 6.31 2.98
N TYR A 43 4.65 5.98 2.14
CA TYR A 43 4.47 5.99 0.70
C TYR A 43 3.46 4.90 0.29
N PRO A 44 2.53 5.16 -0.65
CA PRO A 44 1.48 4.22 -1.04
C PRO A 44 2.02 3.10 -1.94
N TRP A 45 2.88 2.25 -1.37
CA TRP A 45 3.54 1.17 -2.10
C TRP A 45 2.54 0.16 -2.69
N ASN A 46 1.46 -0.16 -1.96
CA ASN A 46 0.41 -1.08 -2.44
C ASN A 46 -0.25 -0.58 -3.73
N ASP A 47 -0.56 0.72 -3.81
CA ASP A 47 -1.16 1.33 -5.00
C ASP A 47 -0.24 1.17 -6.22
N ARG A 48 1.07 1.40 -6.03
CA ARG A 48 2.07 1.21 -7.11
C ARG A 48 2.23 -0.24 -7.51
N ILE A 49 2.20 -1.17 -6.56
CA ILE A 49 2.24 -2.61 -6.84
C ILE A 49 1.01 -3.01 -7.68
N MET A 50 -0.18 -2.55 -7.30
CA MET A 50 -1.41 -2.79 -8.07
C MET A 50 -1.35 -2.19 -9.47
N GLU A 51 -0.90 -0.94 -9.60
CA GLU A 51 -0.73 -0.25 -10.88
C GLU A 51 0.13 -1.09 -11.85
N VAL A 52 1.30 -1.56 -11.38
CA VAL A 52 2.18 -2.40 -12.20
C VAL A 52 1.53 -3.74 -12.56
N ARG A 53 0.81 -4.36 -11.63
CA ARG A 53 0.19 -5.67 -11.85
C ARG A 53 -0.97 -5.63 -12.83
N GLU A 54 -1.77 -4.58 -12.81
CA GLU A 54 -3.03 -4.54 -13.55
C GLU A 54 -2.91 -3.83 -14.90
N LEU A 55 -2.04 -2.81 -14.98
CA LEU A 55 -2.02 -1.87 -16.10
C LEU A 55 -0.79 -2.05 -16.99
N TRP A 56 0.38 -2.34 -16.42
CA TRP A 56 1.63 -2.15 -17.15
C TRP A 56 1.86 -3.13 -18.32
N GLU A 57 1.38 -4.37 -18.22
CA GLU A 57 1.43 -5.30 -19.35
C GLU A 57 0.66 -4.74 -20.56
N LYS A 58 -0.52 -4.15 -20.32
CA LYS A 58 -1.40 -3.63 -21.38
C LYS A 58 -0.97 -2.26 -21.88
N GLU A 59 -0.65 -1.34 -20.97
CA GLU A 59 -0.39 0.06 -21.29
C GLU A 59 1.06 0.32 -21.66
N CYS A 60 1.98 -0.46 -21.09
CA CYS A 60 3.40 -0.22 -21.22
C CYS A 60 4.10 -1.31 -22.05
N GLY A 61 3.42 -2.40 -22.38
CA GLY A 61 3.94 -3.48 -23.22
C GLY A 61 5.10 -4.26 -22.59
N ILE A 62 5.19 -4.29 -21.26
CA ILE A 62 6.21 -5.08 -20.56
C ILE A 62 5.87 -6.57 -20.60
N LYS A 63 6.89 -7.42 -20.56
CA LYS A 63 6.69 -8.88 -20.50
C LYS A 63 6.29 -9.31 -19.09
N PRO A 64 5.56 -10.45 -18.92
CA PRO A 64 5.22 -10.98 -17.61
C PRO A 64 6.44 -11.19 -16.69
N GLU A 65 7.58 -11.59 -17.24
CA GLU A 65 8.80 -11.78 -16.46
C GLU A 65 9.41 -10.46 -15.97
N GLN A 66 9.29 -9.38 -16.75
CA GLN A 66 9.74 -8.04 -16.38
C GLN A 66 8.82 -7.44 -15.33
N GLN A 67 7.51 -7.63 -15.49
CA GLN A 67 6.50 -7.25 -14.50
C GLN A 67 6.79 -7.87 -13.14
N ARG A 68 7.10 -9.18 -13.08
CA ARG A 68 7.47 -9.86 -11.83
C ARG A 68 8.68 -9.19 -11.16
N VAL A 69 9.73 -8.89 -11.92
CA VAL A 69 10.93 -8.24 -11.37
C VAL A 69 10.62 -6.85 -10.80
N VAL A 70 9.84 -6.03 -11.52
CA VAL A 70 9.43 -4.71 -11.02
C VAL A 70 8.57 -4.84 -9.76
N VAL A 71 7.65 -5.80 -9.74
CA VAL A 71 6.81 -6.09 -8.56
C VAL A 71 7.65 -6.54 -7.37
N ASP A 72 8.65 -7.41 -7.55
CA ASP A 72 9.53 -7.86 -6.47
C ASP A 72 10.32 -6.69 -5.86
N ILE A 73 10.82 -5.78 -6.70
CA ILE A 73 11.50 -4.56 -6.26
C ILE A 73 10.55 -3.68 -5.44
N LEU A 74 9.32 -3.47 -5.91
CA LEU A 74 8.30 -2.69 -5.20
C LEU A 74 7.89 -3.32 -3.85
N LEU A 75 7.76 -4.65 -3.81
CA LEU A 75 7.50 -5.38 -2.57
C LEU A 75 8.67 -5.25 -1.60
N GLY A 76 9.90 -5.21 -2.11
CA GLY A 76 11.11 -4.91 -1.35
C GLY A 76 11.06 -3.52 -0.70
N PHE A 77 10.74 -2.49 -1.49
CA PHE A 77 10.52 -1.14 -0.96
C PHE A 77 9.46 -1.12 0.14
N ARG A 78 8.30 -1.70 -0.11
CA ARG A 78 7.21 -1.77 0.89
C ARG A 78 7.68 -2.41 2.19
N ALA A 79 8.20 -3.63 2.11
CA ALA A 79 8.55 -4.42 3.28
C ALA A 79 9.69 -3.82 4.11
N LEU A 80 10.60 -3.09 3.45
CA LEU A 80 11.74 -2.46 4.10
C LEU A 80 11.47 -1.01 4.53
N SER A 81 10.41 -0.37 4.03
CA SER A 81 10.07 1.02 4.40
C SER A 81 9.32 1.15 5.72
N ASP A 82 8.60 0.10 6.12
CA ASP A 82 7.77 0.10 7.34
C ASP A 82 8.46 -0.55 8.56
N ASP A 83 9.67 -1.08 8.40
CA ASP A 83 10.41 -1.82 9.44
C ASP A 83 11.71 -1.11 9.84
N ASP A 84 11.67 -0.38 10.96
CA ASP A 84 12.79 0.41 11.48
C ASP A 84 14.02 -0.45 11.81
N ASP A 85 13.82 -1.73 12.15
CA ASP A 85 14.92 -2.67 12.46
C ASP A 85 15.65 -3.15 11.20
N ARG A 86 15.14 -2.80 10.00
CA ARG A 86 15.70 -3.22 8.71
C ARG A 86 16.40 -2.10 7.94
N TYR A 87 16.72 -0.98 8.59
CA TYR A 87 17.41 0.15 7.95
C TYR A 87 18.65 -0.28 7.15
N ASP A 88 19.55 -1.07 7.73
CA ASP A 88 20.76 -1.55 7.03
C ASP A 88 20.43 -2.40 5.78
N THR A 89 19.32 -3.13 5.84
CA THR A 89 18.84 -3.94 4.71
C THR A 89 18.24 -3.04 3.62
N TYR A 90 17.48 -2.01 4.00
CA TYR A 90 16.97 -0.98 3.10
C TYR A 90 18.11 -0.24 2.40
N GLU A 91 19.11 0.23 3.15
CA GLU A 91 20.26 0.94 2.58
C GLU A 91 21.04 0.06 1.61
N ARG A 92 21.27 -1.21 1.96
CA ARG A 92 21.92 -2.17 1.06
C ARG A 92 21.10 -2.43 -0.20
N PHE A 93 19.78 -2.55 -0.05
CA PHE A 93 18.86 -2.72 -1.16
C PHE A 93 18.93 -1.53 -2.14
N THR A 94 18.78 -0.30 -1.64
CA THR A 94 18.84 0.89 -2.49
C THR A 94 20.23 1.10 -3.07
N ARG A 95 21.31 0.79 -2.32
CA ARG A 95 22.69 0.81 -2.85
C ARG A 95 22.87 -0.10 -4.06
N MET A 96 22.33 -1.32 -4.04
CA MET A 96 22.42 -2.21 -5.20
C MET A 96 21.72 -1.61 -6.43
N LEU A 97 20.53 -1.04 -6.24
CA LEU A 97 19.79 -0.37 -7.31
C LEU A 97 20.53 0.86 -7.84
N ARG A 98 21.18 1.63 -6.96
CA ARG A 98 21.99 2.78 -7.37
C ARG A 98 23.19 2.34 -8.21
N ILE A 99 23.90 1.29 -7.79
CA ILE A 99 25.03 0.75 -8.56
C ILE A 99 24.59 0.30 -9.95
N ILE A 100 23.49 -0.47 -10.04
CA ILE A 100 22.93 -0.88 -11.33
C ILE A 100 22.60 0.34 -12.18
N SER A 101 21.99 1.37 -11.59
CA SER A 101 21.63 2.60 -12.30
C SER A 101 22.85 3.40 -12.77
N THR A 102 23.94 3.42 -12.01
CA THR A 102 25.20 4.10 -12.38
C THR A 102 25.95 3.36 -13.48
N MET A 103 25.87 2.03 -13.49
CA MET A 103 26.54 1.19 -14.49
C MET A 103 25.79 1.11 -15.82
N ALA A 104 24.48 1.36 -15.81
CA ALA A 104 23.62 1.18 -16.98
C ALA A 104 23.70 2.36 -17.95
N GLU A 105 23.98 2.09 -19.21
CA GLU A 105 23.71 3.01 -20.31
C GLU A 105 22.22 2.95 -20.72
N PRO A 106 21.68 3.99 -21.39
CA PRO A 106 20.24 4.05 -21.73
C PRO A 106 19.69 2.86 -22.53
N ASP A 107 20.55 2.17 -23.29
CA ASP A 107 20.18 1.03 -24.13
C ASP A 107 20.56 -0.33 -23.51
N ASP A 108 21.09 -0.35 -22.29
CA ASP A 108 21.52 -1.57 -21.63
C ASP A 108 20.34 -2.42 -21.13
N ASP A 109 20.42 -3.73 -21.36
CA ASP A 109 19.53 -4.69 -20.74
C ASP A 109 19.99 -5.02 -19.30
N VAL A 110 19.37 -4.35 -18.34
CA VAL A 110 19.64 -4.53 -16.90
C VAL A 110 18.76 -5.60 -16.24
N GLU A 111 17.88 -6.27 -16.99
CA GLU A 111 16.91 -7.24 -16.45
C GLU A 111 17.59 -8.34 -15.62
N GLY A 112 18.76 -8.80 -16.09
CA GLY A 112 19.56 -9.81 -15.39
C GLY A 112 20.10 -9.36 -14.03
N PHE A 113 20.43 -8.09 -13.87
CA PHE A 113 20.88 -7.52 -12.59
C PHE A 113 19.70 -7.29 -11.65
N LEU A 114 18.59 -6.76 -12.17
CA LEU A 114 17.37 -6.55 -11.38
C LEU A 114 16.78 -7.87 -10.86
N ARG A 115 16.86 -8.96 -11.64
CA ARG A 115 16.52 -10.31 -11.15
C ARG A 115 17.39 -10.77 -9.98
N GLN A 116 18.67 -10.41 -9.97
CA GLN A 116 19.55 -10.75 -8.85
C GLN A 116 19.15 -9.97 -7.59
N VAL A 117 18.72 -8.72 -7.74
CA VAL A 117 18.16 -7.93 -6.63
C VAL A 117 16.86 -8.58 -6.11
N GLY A 118 15.95 -8.99 -7.00
CA GLY A 118 14.74 -9.72 -6.61
C GLY A 118 15.04 -11.01 -5.87
N ALA A 119 15.97 -11.82 -6.37
CA ALA A 119 16.42 -13.05 -5.70
C ALA A 119 17.02 -12.76 -4.31
N TRP A 120 17.84 -11.71 -4.18
CA TRP A 120 18.38 -11.28 -2.90
C TRP A 120 17.27 -10.86 -1.93
N LEU A 121 16.24 -10.14 -2.38
CA LEU A 121 15.09 -9.78 -1.54
C LEU A 121 14.39 -11.02 -0.99
N HIS A 122 14.19 -12.06 -1.81
CA HIS A 122 13.61 -13.33 -1.37
C HIS A 122 14.46 -14.07 -0.33
N GLU A 123 15.77 -13.79 -0.25
CA GLU A 123 16.64 -14.32 0.80
C GLU A 123 16.56 -13.50 2.11
N GLN A 124 16.32 -12.18 2.02
CA GLN A 124 16.30 -11.29 3.19
C GLN A 124 14.91 -11.12 3.83
N LEU A 125 13.85 -11.24 3.03
CA LEU A 125 12.48 -10.98 3.44
C LEU A 125 11.71 -12.29 3.65
N PRO A 126 10.80 -12.35 4.63
CA PRO A 126 9.94 -13.52 4.81
C PRO A 126 8.99 -13.66 3.62
N GLU A 127 8.59 -14.89 3.29
CA GLU A 127 7.69 -15.19 2.15
C GLU A 127 6.39 -14.36 2.18
N VAL A 128 5.89 -14.03 3.38
CA VAL A 128 4.69 -13.19 3.54
C VAL A 128 4.84 -11.79 2.93
N ALA A 129 6.07 -11.25 2.85
CA ALA A 129 6.34 -9.96 2.24
C ALA A 129 6.01 -9.93 0.73
N PHE A 130 6.00 -11.10 0.09
CA PHE A 130 5.71 -11.27 -1.33
C PHE A 130 4.28 -11.72 -1.61
N LYS A 131 3.48 -11.89 -0.57
CA LYS A 131 2.05 -12.19 -0.71
C LYS A 131 1.26 -10.90 -0.91
N ASP A 132 0.15 -11.06 -1.60
CA ASP A 132 -0.79 -9.98 -1.85
C ASP A 132 -1.38 -9.56 -0.52
N TYR A 133 -1.06 -8.33 -0.10
CA TYR A 133 -1.85 -7.67 0.93
C TYR A 133 -3.15 -7.28 0.24
N ALA A 134 -4.19 -8.08 0.45
CA ALA A 134 -5.52 -7.51 0.42
C ALA A 134 -5.55 -6.52 1.59
N ASP A 135 -5.55 -5.22 1.29
CA ASP A 135 -5.92 -4.23 2.28
C ASP A 135 -7.26 -4.68 2.86
N ALA A 136 -7.24 -5.19 4.09
CA ALA A 136 -8.45 -5.27 4.88
C ALA A 136 -8.75 -3.82 5.27
N ALA A 137 -9.22 -3.04 4.30
CA ALA A 137 -9.95 -1.82 4.53
C ALA A 137 -11.24 -2.22 5.26
N VAL A 138 -11.12 -2.54 6.54
CA VAL A 138 -12.24 -2.53 7.45
C VAL A 138 -12.61 -1.07 7.58
N GLN A 139 -13.48 -0.60 6.68
CA GLN A 139 -14.31 0.56 6.93
C GLN A 139 -15.03 0.30 8.25
N THR A 140 -14.48 0.79 9.36
CA THR A 140 -15.29 1.13 10.52
C THR A 140 -16.03 2.40 10.12
N GLY A 141 -17.11 2.21 9.38
CA GLY A 141 -18.03 3.28 9.03
C GLY A 141 -18.78 3.72 10.28
N ASP A 142 -18.10 4.45 11.16
CA ASP A 142 -18.81 5.39 12.02
C ASP A 142 -19.06 6.62 11.16
N VAL A 143 -20.20 6.57 10.47
CA VAL A 143 -20.84 7.74 9.89
C VAL A 143 -20.96 8.75 11.03
N TRP A 144 -20.16 9.81 10.97
CA TRP A 144 -20.46 11.04 11.68
C TRP A 144 -21.78 11.54 11.11
N ASP A 145 -22.86 11.27 11.82
CA ASP A 145 -24.23 11.68 11.47
C ASP A 145 -24.36 13.19 11.75
N GLU A 146 -23.60 14.00 11.01
CA GLU A 146 -23.76 15.44 10.94
C GLU A 146 -24.88 15.78 9.96
N THR A 147 -26.13 15.42 10.29
CA THR A 147 -27.37 16.15 9.89
C THR A 147 -28.62 15.34 10.25
N ASN A 148 -29.16 15.58 11.44
CA ASN A 148 -30.62 15.63 11.55
C ASN A 148 -31.02 16.75 12.52
N CYS A 149 -30.83 17.98 12.04
CA CYS A 149 -31.48 19.16 12.57
C CYS A 149 -32.73 19.43 11.70
N GLU A 150 -33.84 19.64 12.41
CA GLU A 150 -35.10 20.28 11.98
C GLU A 150 -36.08 19.43 11.13
N SER A 151 -37.40 19.41 11.32
CA SER A 151 -38.35 19.93 12.32
C SER A 151 -39.77 19.38 11.96
N GLU A 152 -40.72 19.52 12.89
CA GLU A 152 -42.19 19.69 12.69
C GLU A 152 -43.16 18.47 12.70
N HIS A 153 -43.98 18.48 13.77
CA HIS A 153 -45.45 18.37 13.84
C HIS A 153 -46.24 17.12 13.36
N GLY A 154 -46.86 16.46 14.36
CA GLY A 154 -48.32 16.31 14.42
C GLY A 154 -48.92 14.95 14.05
N ALA A 155 -49.50 14.25 15.04
CA ALA A 155 -50.91 13.83 15.01
C ALA A 155 -51.29 13.12 16.31
N ASP A 156 -52.51 13.45 16.74
CA ASP A 156 -53.26 12.94 17.88
C ASP A 156 -53.46 11.43 17.87
N ASP A 157 -53.39 10.80 19.06
CA ASP A 157 -54.07 9.54 19.34
C ASP A 157 -54.94 9.71 20.60
N ASP A 158 -56.22 9.97 20.31
CA ASP A 158 -57.35 9.98 21.23
C ASP A 158 -57.86 8.53 21.37
N GLU A 159 -57.51 7.87 22.47
CA GLU A 159 -58.07 6.56 22.83
C GLU A 159 -58.93 6.70 24.10
N SER A 160 -60.23 6.90 23.90
CA SER A 160 -61.25 6.68 24.92
C SER A 160 -62.40 5.84 24.35
N PRO A 161 -62.64 4.65 24.90
CA PRO A 161 -63.94 4.00 24.79
C PRO A 161 -64.65 3.94 26.16
N GLY A 162 -65.87 4.45 26.19
CA GLY A 162 -66.98 3.76 26.86
C GLY A 162 -67.16 3.90 28.38
N ARG A 163 -67.94 4.91 28.79
CA ARG A 163 -69.28 4.75 29.40
C ARG A 163 -69.51 3.50 30.28
N VAL A 164 -69.79 3.69 31.58
CA VAL A 164 -71.00 3.20 32.31
C VAL A 164 -71.05 3.84 33.72
N MET A 165 -72.22 4.38 34.07
CA MET A 165 -72.59 4.89 35.39
C MET A 165 -72.70 3.77 36.46
N LYS A 166 -72.43 4.08 37.73
CA LYS A 166 -73.47 4.14 38.78
C LYS A 166 -72.92 4.43 40.18
N ASP A 167 -73.75 5.17 40.91
CA ASP A 167 -73.67 5.52 42.32
C ASP A 167 -73.52 4.32 43.27
N GLU A 168 -72.65 4.47 44.26
CA GLU A 168 -72.91 4.15 45.67
C GLU A 168 -72.14 5.23 46.45
N GLY A 169 -72.77 6.08 47.26
CA GLY A 169 -73.40 5.69 48.52
C GLY A 169 -72.70 6.44 49.63
N THR A 170 -73.44 7.38 50.21
CA THR A 170 -73.10 8.36 51.25
C THR A 170 -72.72 7.73 52.60
N GLN A 171 -72.01 8.53 53.41
CA GLN A 171 -72.05 8.60 54.90
C GLN A 171 -71.32 7.49 55.67
N THR A 172 -70.59 7.74 56.76
CA THR A 172 -70.82 8.60 57.95
C THR A 172 -69.47 9.05 58.57
N ASP A 173 -69.28 10.31 58.99
CA ASP A 173 -69.68 10.91 60.28
C ASP A 173 -68.89 10.40 61.51
N ARG A 174 -67.85 11.15 61.92
CA ARG A 174 -67.62 11.68 63.29
C ARG A 174 -66.31 12.47 63.38
#